data_AF-A0A965D4B7-F1
#
_entry.id   AF-A0A965D4B7-F1
#
_cell.length_a   1.000
_cell.length_b   1.000
_cell.length_c   1.000
_cell.angle_alpha   90.00
_cell.angle_beta   90.00
_cell.angle_gamma   90.00
#
_symmetry.space_group_name_H-M   'P 1'
#
loop_
_entity.id
_entity.type
_entity.pdbx_description
1 polymer ?
#
loop_
_entity_poly.entity_id
_entity_poly.type
_entity_poly.pdbx_seq_one_letter_code
_entity_poly.pdbx_strand_id
1 'polypeptide(L)'
;MAILLDEQCIRGLIGMPDALEAMEEVFRAQGNGQVYNVPRVRAPVKGGIVRITAAVLSYRGYYGVKISSTAVFGSNAGRMFCLYKEETGELCAIVQVFAMGALRTGAASGIATKYMSKPEAETLGVVGSGRQRFLIGACRQCHILDRHAQR
;
A
#
# COMPACT_ATOMS: atom_id res chain seq x y z
N MET A 1 -1.33 -20.41 -13.84
CA MET A 1 -0.33 -20.83 -12.83
C MET A 1 0.04 -19.60 -12.01
N ALA A 2 -0.09 -19.66 -10.69
CA ALA A 2 0.12 -18.49 -9.83
C ALA A 2 1.62 -18.15 -9.67
N ILE A 3 1.96 -16.87 -9.69
CA ILE A 3 3.33 -16.38 -9.50
C ILE A 3 3.59 -16.16 -8.02
N LEU A 4 4.73 -16.63 -7.51
CA LEU A 4 5.20 -16.31 -6.16
C LEU A 4 6.21 -15.17 -6.24
N LEU A 5 5.90 -14.04 -5.58
CA LEU A 5 6.78 -12.88 -5.50
C LEU A 5 7.26 -12.71 -4.06
N ASP A 6 8.56 -12.88 -3.84
CA ASP A 6 9.18 -12.65 -2.54
C ASP A 6 9.60 -11.18 -2.34
N GLU A 7 10.12 -10.87 -1.15
CA GLU A 7 10.59 -9.52 -0.82
C GLU A 7 11.72 -9.00 -1.73
N GLN A 8 12.57 -9.89 -2.27
CA GLN A 8 13.66 -9.47 -3.14
C GLN A 8 13.13 -9.06 -4.51
N CYS A 9 12.23 -9.87 -5.09
CA CYS A 9 11.53 -9.53 -6.32
C CYS A 9 10.80 -8.19 -6.20
N ILE A 10 10.00 -8.01 -5.14
CA ILE A 10 9.22 -6.78 -4.96
C ILE A 10 10.10 -5.53 -4.85
N ARG A 11 11.26 -5.61 -4.19
CA ARG A 11 12.19 -4.48 -4.07
C ARG A 11 12.81 -4.04 -5.40
N GLY A 12 12.93 -4.96 -6.36
CA GLY A 12 13.43 -4.65 -7.71
C GLY A 12 12.35 -4.24 -8.70
N LEU A 13 11.07 -4.49 -8.39
CA LEU A 13 9.96 -4.29 -9.32
C LEU A 13 9.18 -2.99 -9.12
N ILE A 14 9.11 -2.47 -7.89
CA ILE A 14 8.28 -1.30 -7.58
C ILE A 14 9.01 -0.28 -6.71
N GLY A 15 8.82 1.00 -7.01
CA GLY A 15 9.33 2.15 -6.28
C GLY A 15 8.23 3.05 -5.68
N MET A 16 8.65 4.18 -5.12
CA MET A 16 7.72 5.19 -4.60
C MET A 16 6.85 5.83 -5.71
N PRO A 17 7.37 6.14 -6.91
CA PRO A 17 6.53 6.67 -8.00
C PRO A 17 5.35 5.75 -8.35
N ASP A 18 5.62 4.45 -8.54
CA ASP A 18 4.58 3.45 -8.87
C ASP A 18 3.54 3.37 -7.75
N ALA A 19 4.00 3.41 -6.50
CA ALA A 19 3.11 3.41 -5.34
C ALA A 19 2.26 4.68 -5.26
N LEU A 20 2.80 5.85 -5.60
CA LEU A 20 2.05 7.11 -5.62
C LEU A 20 0.98 7.11 -6.70
N GLU A 21 1.34 6.71 -7.92
CA GLU A 21 0.41 6.60 -9.04
C GLU A 21 -0.73 5.63 -8.72
N ALA A 22 -0.41 4.41 -8.26
CA ALA A 22 -1.40 3.42 -7.89
C ALA A 22 -2.29 3.88 -6.73
N MET A 23 -1.74 4.60 -5.75
CA MET A 23 -2.53 5.15 -4.64
C MET A 23 -3.46 6.28 -5.10
N GLU A 24 -3.00 7.18 -5.97
CA GLU A 24 -3.83 8.27 -6.51
C GLU A 24 -4.99 7.72 -7.34
N GLU A 25 -4.72 6.72 -8.18
CA GLU A 25 -5.73 6.03 -8.96
C GLU A 25 -6.78 5.34 -8.07
N VAL A 26 -6.36 4.51 -7.10
CA VAL A 26 -7.31 3.77 -6.26
C VAL A 26 -8.13 4.69 -5.37
N PHE A 27 -7.57 5.80 -4.89
CA PHE A 27 -8.35 6.79 -4.13
C PHE A 27 -9.41 7.46 -4.99
N ARG A 28 -9.09 7.80 -6.23
CA ARG A 28 -10.07 8.33 -7.20
C ARG A 28 -11.18 7.31 -7.48
N ALA A 29 -10.81 6.07 -7.79
CA ALA A 29 -11.76 4.98 -8.04
C ALA A 29 -12.65 4.72 -6.82
N GLN A 30 -12.08 4.76 -5.61
CA GLN A 30 -12.83 4.63 -4.36
C GLN A 30 -13.83 5.78 -4.17
N GLY A 31 -13.41 7.03 -4.44
CA GLY A 31 -14.30 8.20 -4.41
C GLY A 31 -15.49 8.08 -5.38
N ASN A 32 -15.31 7.36 -6.49
CA ASN A 32 -16.34 7.07 -7.47
C ASN A 32 -17.16 5.80 -7.18
N GLY A 33 -16.97 5.16 -6.02
CA GLY A 33 -17.71 3.94 -5.64
C GLY A 33 -17.28 2.66 -6.37
N GLN A 34 -16.12 2.65 -7.01
CA GLN A 34 -15.62 1.51 -7.81
C GLN A 34 -14.72 0.55 -7.01
N VAL A 35 -14.57 0.78 -5.70
CA VAL A 35 -13.75 -0.03 -4.80
C VAL A 35 -14.59 -0.48 -3.62
N TYR A 36 -14.60 -1.79 -3.36
CA TYR A 36 -15.22 -2.34 -2.16
C TYR A 36 -14.15 -2.82 -1.18
N ASN A 37 -14.04 -2.15 -0.02
CA ASN A 37 -13.14 -2.58 1.06
C ASN A 37 -13.91 -3.49 2.03
N VAL A 38 -13.46 -4.74 2.17
CA VAL A 38 -14.06 -5.67 3.13
C VAL A 38 -13.67 -5.27 4.55
N PRO A 39 -14.61 -5.23 5.52
CA PRO A 39 -14.31 -4.95 6.91
C PRO A 39 -13.16 -5.82 7.42
N ARG A 40 -12.14 -5.17 8.00
CA ARG A 40 -10.95 -5.87 8.48
C ARG A 40 -11.31 -6.84 9.60
N VAL A 41 -11.00 -8.11 9.41
CA VAL A 41 -11.15 -9.15 10.44
C VAL A 41 -9.87 -9.25 11.26
N ARG A 42 -10.02 -9.47 12.57
CA ARG A 42 -8.92 -9.68 13.52
C ARG A 42 -9.23 -10.88 14.38
N ALA A 43 -8.22 -11.70 14.66
CA ALA A 43 -8.33 -12.81 15.60
C ALA A 43 -7.08 -12.89 16.48
N PRO A 44 -7.21 -13.26 17.77
CA PRO A 44 -6.07 -13.43 18.66
C PRO A 44 -5.23 -14.64 18.22
N VAL A 45 -3.91 -14.52 18.39
CA VAL A 45 -2.93 -15.61 18.27
C VAL A 45 -1.94 -15.51 19.42
N LYS A 46 -1.16 -16.56 19.69
CA LYS A 46 -0.12 -16.50 20.74
C LYS A 46 0.84 -15.35 20.45
N GLY A 47 0.95 -14.40 21.39
CA GLY A 47 1.85 -13.25 21.27
C GLY A 47 1.39 -12.16 20.28
N GLY A 48 0.14 -12.18 19.80
CA GLY A 48 -0.34 -11.11 18.93
C GLY A 48 -1.74 -11.31 18.34
N ILE A 49 -1.95 -10.70 17.19
CA ILE A 49 -3.22 -10.67 16.45
C ILE A 49 -2.93 -10.97 14.99
N VAL A 50 -3.69 -11.88 14.39
CA VAL A 50 -3.78 -12.02 12.94
C VAL A 50 -4.81 -11.02 12.40
N ARG A 51 -4.47 -10.38 11.29
CA ARG A 51 -5.30 -9.39 10.59
C ARG A 51 -5.51 -9.86 9.17
N ILE A 52 -6.77 -9.91 8.76
CA ILE A 52 -7.20 -10.22 7.41
C ILE A 52 -7.84 -8.96 6.83
N THR A 53 -7.33 -8.51 5.69
CA THR A 53 -7.91 -7.40 4.93
C THR A 53 -8.09 -7.83 3.50
N ALA A 54 -9.25 -7.53 2.91
CA ALA A 54 -9.52 -7.80 1.51
C ALA A 54 -10.17 -6.59 0.86
N ALA A 55 -10.04 -6.49 -0.46
CA ALA A 55 -10.70 -5.49 -1.27
C ALA A 55 -11.00 -6.05 -2.67
N VAL A 56 -12.05 -5.51 -3.28
CA VAL A 56 -12.44 -5.77 -4.66
C VAL A 56 -12.26 -4.46 -5.44
N LEU A 57 -11.52 -4.52 -6.54
CA LEU A 57 -11.23 -3.42 -7.44
C LEU A 57 -11.82 -3.79 -8.81
N SER A 58 -13.14 -3.73 -8.94
CA SER A 58 -13.81 -4.22 -10.15
C SER A 58 -13.43 -3.44 -11.41
N TYR A 59 -13.08 -2.16 -11.28
CA TYR A 59 -12.54 -1.34 -12.36
C TYR A 59 -11.19 -1.84 -12.93
N ARG A 60 -10.50 -2.73 -12.21
CA ARG A 60 -9.30 -3.43 -12.68
C ARG A 60 -9.52 -4.93 -12.87
N GLY A 61 -10.71 -5.47 -12.56
CA GLY A 61 -11.04 -6.89 -12.68
C GLY A 61 -10.31 -7.79 -11.68
N TYR A 62 -9.93 -7.27 -10.51
CA TYR A 62 -9.21 -8.03 -9.48
C TYR A 62 -9.83 -7.88 -8.10
N TYR A 63 -9.66 -8.92 -7.28
CA TYR A 63 -9.78 -8.83 -5.84
C TYR A 63 -8.56 -9.45 -5.16
N GLY A 64 -8.35 -9.12 -3.90
CA GLY A 64 -7.23 -9.69 -3.16
C GLY A 64 -7.43 -9.70 -1.66
N VAL A 65 -6.68 -10.59 -1.01
CA VAL A 65 -6.69 -10.77 0.44
C VAL A 65 -5.27 -10.72 0.98
N LYS A 66 -5.07 -9.92 2.02
CA LYS A 66 -3.82 -9.84 2.77
C LYS A 66 -4.03 -10.44 4.15
N ILE A 67 -3.11 -11.32 4.53
CA ILE A 67 -3.00 -11.86 5.88
C ILE A 67 -1.71 -11.31 6.48
N SER A 68 -1.79 -10.80 7.72
CA SER A 68 -0.64 -10.30 8.46
C SER A 68 -0.75 -10.59 9.95
N SER A 69 0.37 -10.85 10.62
CA SER A 69 0.41 -11.08 12.07
C SER A 69 1.27 -10.05 12.80
N THR A 70 0.81 -9.62 13.98
CA THR A 70 1.61 -8.76 14.88
C THR A 70 2.57 -9.55 15.76
N ALA A 71 2.37 -10.86 15.95
CA ALA A 71 3.26 -11.70 16.75
C ALA A 71 4.69 -11.76 16.16
N VAL A 72 4.79 -11.51 14.86
CA VAL A 72 6.04 -11.51 14.09
C VAL A 72 6.37 -10.12 13.53
N PHE A 73 5.87 -9.05 14.16
CA PHE A 73 6.01 -7.69 13.61
C PHE A 73 7.48 -7.26 13.37
N GLY A 74 8.41 -7.82 14.16
CA GLY A 74 9.85 -7.59 14.06
C GLY A 74 10.55 -8.32 12.90
N SER A 75 9.93 -9.35 12.30
CA SER A 75 10.51 -10.10 11.18
C SER A 75 9.81 -9.77 9.85
N ASN A 76 10.42 -10.20 8.74
CA ASN A 76 9.79 -10.16 7.41
C ASN A 76 8.74 -11.26 7.24
N ALA A 77 8.56 -12.14 8.23
CA ALA A 77 7.66 -13.29 8.12
C ALA A 77 6.20 -12.91 8.36
N GLY A 78 5.28 -13.71 7.81
CA GLY A 78 3.87 -13.69 8.16
C GLY A 78 3.08 -12.51 7.59
N ARG A 79 3.46 -11.99 6.42
CA ARG A 79 2.69 -10.99 5.65
C ARG A 79 2.61 -11.40 4.19
N MET A 80 1.46 -11.94 3.80
CA MET A 80 1.20 -12.40 2.44
C MET A 80 -0.01 -11.71 1.86
N PHE A 81 0.00 -11.47 0.56
CA PHE A 81 -1.13 -11.01 -0.22
C PHE A 81 -1.39 -11.98 -1.38
N CYS A 82 -2.63 -12.38 -1.56
CA CYS A 82 -3.06 -13.20 -2.69
C CYS A 82 -3.92 -12.33 -3.62
N LEU A 83 -3.60 -12.35 -4.91
CA LEU A 83 -4.30 -11.63 -5.97
C LEU A 83 -5.08 -12.61 -6.84
N TYR A 84 -6.34 -12.28 -7.12
CA TYR A 84 -7.25 -13.10 -7.91
C TYR A 84 -7.92 -12.29 -9.02
N LYS A 85 -8.14 -12.90 -10.17
CA LYS A 85 -9.06 -12.36 -11.20
C LYS A 85 -10.48 -12.41 -10.67
N GLU A 86 -11.22 -11.32 -10.82
CA GLU A 86 -12.61 -11.23 -10.40
C GLU A 86 -13.52 -12.13 -11.22
N GLU A 87 -13.36 -12.12 -12.55
CA GLU A 87 -14.23 -12.86 -13.47
C GLU A 87 -14.11 -14.38 -13.30
N THR A 88 -12.90 -14.89 -13.11
CA THR A 88 -12.63 -16.34 -13.13
C THR A 88 -12.32 -16.92 -11.76
N GLY A 89 -12.02 -16.09 -10.76
CA GLY A 89 -11.49 -16.53 -9.47
C GLY A 89 -10.07 -17.12 -9.53
N GLU A 90 -9.37 -17.01 -10.68
CA GLU A 90 -8.03 -17.57 -10.84
C GLU A 90 -7.02 -16.85 -9.93
N LEU A 91 -6.30 -17.62 -9.12
CA LEU A 91 -5.17 -17.11 -8.35
C LEU A 91 -4.04 -16.69 -9.29
N CYS A 92 -3.77 -15.39 -9.33
CA CYS A 92 -2.75 -14.79 -10.19
C CYS A 92 -1.38 -14.77 -9.51
N ALA A 93 -1.35 -14.33 -8.25
CA ALA A 93 -0.10 -14.15 -7.52
C ALA A 93 -0.25 -14.33 -6.02
N ILE A 94 0.83 -14.80 -5.41
CA ILE A 94 1.06 -14.78 -3.96
C ILE A 94 2.29 -13.89 -3.72
N VAL A 95 2.15 -12.88 -2.88
CA VAL A 95 3.14 -11.81 -2.74
C VAL A 95 3.52 -11.61 -1.27
N GLN A 96 4.82 -11.57 -0.97
CA GLN A 96 5.32 -11.06 0.30
C GLN A 96 5.22 -9.52 0.31
N VAL A 97 4.56 -8.98 1.33
CA VAL A 97 4.13 -7.56 1.33
C VAL A 97 4.71 -6.74 2.49
N PHE A 98 5.89 -7.08 2.98
CA PHE A 98 6.61 -6.24 3.95
C PHE A 98 7.06 -4.93 3.30
N ALA A 99 7.88 -4.97 2.24
CA ALA A 99 8.36 -3.76 1.55
C ALA A 99 7.21 -2.98 0.89
N MET A 100 6.38 -3.67 0.10
CA MET A 100 5.20 -3.08 -0.54
C MET A 100 4.24 -2.46 0.49
N GLY A 101 4.04 -3.12 1.63
CA GLY A 101 3.19 -2.62 2.70
C GLY A 101 3.69 -1.30 3.28
N ALA A 102 5.00 -1.09 3.37
CA ALA A 102 5.61 0.15 3.80
C ALA A 102 5.53 1.24 2.72
N LEU A 103 5.87 0.90 1.46
CA LEU A 103 5.79 1.80 0.31
C LEU A 103 4.39 2.40 0.15
N ARG A 104 3.35 1.55 0.05
CA ARG A 104 1.96 2.01 -0.10
C ARG A 104 1.46 2.85 1.08
N THR A 105 1.98 2.62 2.29
CA THR A 105 1.62 3.43 3.46
C THR A 105 2.22 4.83 3.36
N GLY A 106 3.48 4.92 2.94
CA GLY A 106 4.12 6.19 2.63
C GLY A 106 3.39 6.93 1.51
N ALA A 107 3.14 6.24 0.39
CA ALA A 107 2.45 6.81 -0.77
C ALA A 107 1.06 7.35 -0.43
N ALA A 108 0.25 6.63 0.36
CA ALA A 108 -1.05 7.12 0.82
C ALA A 108 -0.94 8.46 1.57
N SER A 109 0.11 8.62 2.38
CA SER A 109 0.39 9.88 3.10
C SER A 109 0.92 10.97 2.16
N GLY A 110 1.70 10.59 1.14
CA GLY A 110 2.14 11.50 0.07
C GLY A 110 0.96 12.09 -0.70
N ILE A 111 0.01 11.25 -1.12
CA ILE A 111 -1.22 11.71 -1.77
C ILE A 111 -2.04 12.62 -0.84
N ALA A 112 -2.23 12.24 0.43
CA ALA A 112 -2.90 13.12 1.39
C ALA A 112 -2.17 14.48 1.52
N THR A 113 -0.83 14.49 1.56
CA THR A 113 -0.04 15.72 1.61
C THR A 113 -0.25 16.56 0.36
N LYS A 114 -0.21 15.97 -0.83
CA LYS A 114 -0.45 16.66 -2.12
C LYS A 114 -1.76 17.45 -2.12
N TYR A 115 -2.85 16.83 -1.65
CA TYR A 115 -4.18 17.41 -1.73
C TYR A 115 -4.58 18.26 -0.50
N MET A 116 -3.94 18.08 0.66
CA MET A 116 -4.37 18.71 1.93
C MET A 116 -3.35 19.66 2.53
N SER A 117 -2.10 19.69 2.04
CA SER A 117 -1.08 20.63 2.53
C SER A 117 -1.23 22.02 1.90
N LYS A 118 -0.69 23.04 2.56
CA LYS A 118 -0.57 24.37 1.96
C LYS A 118 0.40 24.29 0.77
N PRO A 119 0.13 24.94 -0.38
CA PRO A 119 1.04 24.94 -1.53
C PRO A 119 2.46 25.41 -1.19
N GLU A 120 2.61 26.27 -0.18
CA GLU A 120 3.86 26.86 0.28
C GLU A 120 4.47 26.13 1.49
N ALA A 121 4.00 24.92 1.82
CA ALA A 121 4.51 24.17 2.96
C ALA A 121 5.94 23.67 2.72
N GLU A 122 6.94 24.31 3.34
CA GLU A 122 8.36 23.93 3.18
C GLU A 122 8.91 23.07 4.34
N THR A 123 8.20 23.01 5.47
CA THR A 123 8.64 22.28 6.67
C THR A 123 7.80 21.02 6.90
N LEU A 124 8.47 19.87 7.03
CA LEU A 124 7.84 18.61 7.40
C LEU A 124 8.17 18.26 8.86
N GLY A 125 7.15 18.26 9.72
CA GLY A 125 7.25 17.72 11.08
C GLY A 125 7.14 16.19 11.07
N VAL A 126 8.10 15.50 11.69
CA VAL A 126 8.08 14.04 11.83
C VAL A 126 8.08 13.67 13.31
N VAL A 127 7.01 13.04 13.79
CA VAL A 127 6.91 12.53 15.16
C VAL A 127 7.01 11.01 15.13
N GLY A 128 8.14 10.49 15.60
CA GLY A 128 8.46 9.06 15.64
C GLY A 128 9.41 8.60 14.51
N SER A 129 10.45 7.84 14.87
CA SER A 129 11.52 7.36 13.98
C SER A 129 11.44 5.86 13.65
N GLY A 130 10.24 5.27 13.79
CA GLY A 130 10.01 3.85 13.55
C GLY A 130 10.23 3.42 12.09
N ARG A 131 10.04 2.12 11.81
CA ARG A 131 10.29 1.49 10.50
C ARG A 131 9.47 2.04 9.31
N GLN A 132 8.62 3.03 9.50
CA GLN A 132 7.85 3.71 8.43
C GLN A 132 8.62 4.89 7.79
N ARG A 133 9.94 4.74 7.57
CA ARG A 133 10.80 5.79 7.01
C ARG A 133 10.43 6.22 5.58
N PHE A 134 9.69 5.38 4.85
CA PHE A 134 9.18 5.67 3.50
C PHE A 134 8.16 6.83 3.46
N LEU A 135 7.59 7.24 4.60
CA LEU A 135 6.74 8.42 4.73
C LEU A 135 7.46 9.69 4.26
N ILE A 136 8.71 9.87 4.66
CA ILE A 136 9.51 11.06 4.37
C ILE A 136 9.78 11.17 2.86
N GLY A 137 10.09 10.05 2.22
CA GLY A 137 10.32 9.99 0.77
C GLY A 137 9.05 10.33 -0.03
N ALA A 138 7.90 9.78 0.38
CA ALA A 138 6.62 10.05 -0.26
C ALA A 138 6.22 11.53 -0.19
N CYS A 139 6.27 12.15 1.01
CA CYS A 139 5.93 13.57 1.18
C CYS A 139 6.83 14.49 0.35
N ARG A 140 8.15 14.20 0.29
CA ARG A 140 9.09 14.97 -0.54
C ARG A 140 8.78 14.85 -2.02
N GLN A 141 8.50 13.64 -2.50
CA GLN A 141 8.28 13.39 -3.92
C GLN A 141 6.99 14.03 -4.43
N CYS A 142 5.89 13.97 -3.68
CA CYS A 142 4.65 14.66 -4.06
C CYS A 142 4.78 16.18 -4.10
N HIS A 143 5.53 16.79 -3.16
CA HIS A 143 5.68 18.23 -3.10
C HIS A 143 6.68 18.79 -4.14
N ILE A 144 7.61 17.96 -4.63
CA ILE A 144 8.56 18.32 -5.70
C ILE A 144 7.94 18.14 -7.09
N LEU A 145 7.09 17.12 -7.29
CA LEU A 145 6.50 16.83 -8.60
C LEU A 145 5.56 17.95 -9.10
N ASP A 146 4.84 18.65 -8.22
CA ASP A 146 3.96 19.75 -8.65
C ASP A 146 4.72 21.04 -9.01
N ARG A 147 5.91 21.30 -8.44
CA ARG A 147 6.70 22.52 -8.77
C ARG A 147 7.34 22.47 -10.17
N HIS A 148 7.52 21.29 -10.74
CA HIS A 148 8.08 21.12 -12.09
C HIS A 148 7.01 20.96 -13.18
N ALA A 149 5.76 20.65 -12.83
CA ALA A 149 4.65 20.59 -13.78
C ALA A 149 3.96 21.94 -14.03
N GLN A 150 4.26 22.96 -13.22
CA GLN A 150 3.69 24.33 -13.32
C GLN A 150 4.71 25.40 -13.74
N ARG A 151 5.83 25.02 -14.37
CA ARG A 151 6.80 25.94 -14.97
C ARG A 151 6.99 25.67 -16.45
#